data_AF-A0A829QEV4-F1
#
_entry.id   AF-A0A829QEV4-F1
#
_cell.length_a   1.000
_cell.length_b   1.000
_cell.length_c   1.000
_cell.angle_alpha   90.00
_cell.angle_beta   90.00
_cell.angle_gamma   90.00
#
_symmetry.space_group_name_H-M   'P 1'
#
loop_
_entity.id
_entity.type
_entity.pdbx_description
1 polymer ?
#
loop_
_entity_poly.entity_id
_entity_poly.type
_entity_poly.pdbx_seq_one_letter_code
_entity_poly.pdbx_strand_id
1 'polypeptide(L)'
;MLSAESLGVIRETLPAVAGAIDEITPLFYSKMFAAHPELLRDLFNRGNQAAGEQPKALAASIAAFAGMVLEGNGAQYDSVLDRIAHKHASLGIVAEQYPIVYEHLFAAIAEVLGGAVTADVAKAWSEFYWLMADELIAREKALYDAAG
;
A
#
# COMPACT_ATOMS: atom_id res chain seq x y z
N MET A 1 13.04 -8.17 3.51
CA MET A 1 14.03 -8.06 2.41
C MET A 1 13.40 -8.68 1.16
N LEU A 2 13.34 -7.94 0.06
CA LEU A 2 12.75 -8.42 -1.19
C LEU A 2 13.74 -9.34 -1.92
N SER A 3 13.35 -10.59 -2.18
CA SER A 3 14.23 -11.55 -2.86
C SER A 3 14.30 -11.30 -4.37
N ALA A 4 15.37 -11.81 -5.02
CA ALA A 4 15.50 -11.75 -6.49
C ALA A 4 14.38 -12.53 -7.20
N GLU A 5 13.95 -13.64 -6.61
CA GLU A 5 12.80 -14.43 -7.07
C GLU A 5 11.51 -13.61 -6.97
N SER A 6 11.26 -12.98 -5.82
CA SER A 6 10.10 -12.09 -5.62
C SER A 6 10.10 -10.93 -6.61
N LEU A 7 11.25 -10.33 -6.92
CA LEU A 7 11.35 -9.29 -7.96
C LEU A 7 10.91 -9.80 -9.34
N GLY A 8 11.26 -11.04 -9.69
CA GLY A 8 10.79 -11.68 -10.92
C GLY A 8 9.27 -11.82 -10.94
N VAL A 9 8.71 -12.37 -9.87
CA VAL A 9 7.26 -12.56 -9.72
C VAL A 9 6.50 -11.23 -9.73
N ILE A 10 6.98 -10.21 -9.04
CA ILE A 10 6.38 -8.86 -9.06
C ILE A 10 6.39 -8.31 -10.49
N ARG A 11 7.50 -8.43 -11.22
CA ARG A 11 7.58 -7.96 -12.61
C ARG A 11 6.54 -8.60 -13.51
N GLU A 12 6.35 -9.90 -13.38
CA GLU A 12 5.42 -10.67 -14.22
C GLU A 12 3.95 -10.40 -13.86
N THR A 13 3.66 -10.16 -12.58
CA THR A 13 2.28 -10.01 -12.08
C THR A 13 1.81 -8.58 -11.92
N LEU A 14 2.71 -7.59 -11.94
CA LEU A 14 2.38 -6.17 -11.87
C LEU A 14 1.33 -5.74 -12.91
N PRO A 15 1.39 -6.15 -14.19
CA PRO A 15 0.36 -5.77 -15.16
C PRO A 15 -1.05 -6.25 -14.78
N ALA A 16 -1.18 -7.44 -14.17
CA ALA A 16 -2.45 -7.97 -13.73
C ALA A 16 -3.01 -7.17 -12.53
N VAL A 17 -2.16 -6.88 -11.53
CA VAL A 17 -2.54 -6.08 -10.37
C VAL A 17 -2.91 -4.65 -10.78
N ALA A 18 -2.11 -4.01 -11.64
CA ALA A 18 -2.36 -2.67 -12.14
C ALA A 18 -3.62 -2.61 -13.02
N GLY A 19 -3.85 -3.61 -13.87
CA GLY A 19 -5.05 -3.70 -14.72
C GLY A 19 -6.34 -3.89 -13.94
N ALA A 20 -6.28 -4.51 -12.75
CA ALA A 20 -7.42 -4.75 -11.88
C ALA A 20 -7.60 -3.69 -10.78
N ILE A 21 -6.82 -2.60 -10.80
CA ILE A 21 -6.74 -1.67 -9.67
C ILE A 21 -8.06 -0.95 -9.37
N ASP A 22 -8.86 -0.68 -10.40
CA ASP A 22 -10.18 -0.05 -10.29
C ASP A 22 -11.23 -0.98 -9.64
N GLU A 23 -11.00 -2.29 -9.66
CA GLU A 23 -11.85 -3.30 -8.98
C GLU A 23 -11.34 -3.62 -7.57
N ILE A 24 -10.02 -3.75 -7.41
CA ILE A 24 -9.37 -4.02 -6.11
C ILE A 24 -9.66 -2.89 -5.13
N THR A 25 -9.56 -1.65 -5.60
CA THR A 25 -9.60 -0.48 -4.74
C THR A 25 -10.91 -0.32 -3.98
N PRO A 26 -12.10 -0.31 -4.61
CA PRO A 26 -13.36 -0.19 -3.88
C PRO A 26 -13.58 -1.34 -2.90
N LEU A 27 -13.17 -2.56 -3.28
CA LEU A 27 -13.31 -3.74 -2.44
C LEU A 27 -12.42 -3.65 -1.19
N PHE A 28 -11.17 -3.21 -1.35
CA PHE A 28 -10.24 -2.96 -0.26
C PHE A 28 -10.82 -2.02 0.79
N TYR A 29 -11.28 -0.82 0.37
CA TYR A 29 -11.84 0.16 1.31
C TYR A 29 -13.14 -0.31 1.95
N SER A 30 -14.00 -0.98 1.18
CA SER A 30 -15.25 -1.55 1.70
C SER A 30 -14.97 -2.54 2.84
N LYS A 31 -14.04 -3.48 2.63
CA LYS A 31 -13.64 -4.46 3.65
C LYS A 31 -12.99 -3.78 4.86
N MET A 32 -12.04 -2.88 4.62
CA MET A 32 -11.31 -2.19 5.70
C MET A 32 -12.24 -1.37 6.58
N PHE A 33 -13.16 -0.58 6.01
CA PHE A 33 -14.07 0.24 6.82
C PHE A 33 -15.20 -0.55 7.46
N ALA A 34 -15.57 -1.71 6.91
CA ALA A 34 -16.50 -2.62 7.57
C ALA A 34 -15.87 -3.26 8.81
N ALA A 35 -14.59 -3.62 8.77
CA ALA A 35 -13.85 -4.19 9.90
C ALA A 35 -13.38 -3.12 10.91
N HIS A 36 -12.99 -1.95 10.41
CA HIS A 36 -12.39 -0.86 11.16
C HIS A 36 -13.13 0.47 10.92
N PRO A 37 -14.39 0.60 11.40
CA PRO A 37 -15.18 1.80 11.21
C PRO A 37 -14.58 3.05 11.88
N GLU A 38 -13.70 2.89 12.88
CA GLU A 38 -12.93 3.97 13.50
C GLU A 38 -12.01 4.68 12.52
N LEU A 39 -11.42 3.98 11.55
CA LEU A 39 -10.56 4.59 10.53
C LEU A 39 -11.36 5.57 9.67
N LEU A 40 -12.60 5.20 9.30
CA LEU A 40 -13.50 6.07 8.53
C LEU A 40 -13.98 7.29 9.32
N ARG A 41 -14.07 7.18 10.65
CA ARG A 41 -14.54 8.26 11.51
C ARG A 41 -13.45 9.28 11.80
N ASP A 42 -12.25 8.81 12.13
CA ASP A 42 -11.23 9.62 12.79
C ASP A 42 -10.04 9.97 11.88
N LEU A 43 -9.81 9.22 10.81
CA LEU A 43 -8.60 9.34 9.99
C LEU A 43 -8.90 9.67 8.52
N PHE A 44 -9.86 8.98 7.90
CA PHE A 44 -10.22 9.21 6.50
C PHE A 44 -11.27 10.33 6.40
N ASN A 45 -10.91 11.43 5.74
CA ASN A 45 -11.79 12.58 5.56
C ASN A 45 -13.03 12.21 4.72
N ARG A 46 -14.22 12.30 5.32
CA ARG A 46 -15.52 12.03 4.67
C ARG A 46 -15.78 12.83 3.39
N GLY A 47 -15.25 14.05 3.28
CA GLY A 47 -15.36 14.89 2.08
C GLY A 47 -14.58 14.34 0.89
N ASN A 48 -13.38 13.78 1.14
CA ASN A 48 -12.57 13.13 0.10
C ASN A 48 -13.13 11.75 -0.28
N GLN A 49 -13.79 11.07 0.66
CA GLN A 49 -14.47 9.78 0.42
C GLN A 49 -15.75 9.96 -0.41
N ALA A 50 -16.55 10.99 -0.12
CA ALA A 50 -17.78 11.30 -0.87
C ALA A 50 -17.51 11.72 -2.32
N ALA A 51 -16.30 12.22 -2.61
CA ALA A 51 -15.87 12.59 -3.97
C ALA A 51 -15.32 11.41 -4.79
N GLY A 52 -15.05 10.24 -4.19
CA GLY A 52 -14.56 9.04 -4.89
C GLY A 52 -13.13 9.11 -5.46
N GLU A 53 -12.40 10.22 -5.27
CA GLU A 53 -11.04 10.40 -5.81
C GLU A 53 -9.94 9.76 -4.93
N GLN A 54 -10.17 9.64 -3.62
CA GLN A 54 -9.17 9.13 -2.67
C GLN A 54 -8.90 7.62 -2.76
N PRO A 55 -9.89 6.75 -3.02
CA PRO A 55 -9.64 5.31 -3.08
C PRO A 55 -8.55 4.95 -4.09
N LYS A 56 -8.59 5.55 -5.28
CA LYS A 56 -7.65 5.26 -6.38
C LYS A 56 -6.20 5.54 -6.01
N ALA A 57 -5.95 6.49 -5.10
CA ALA A 57 -4.59 6.92 -4.80
C ALA A 57 -3.74 5.83 -4.12
N LEU A 58 -4.29 5.04 -3.19
CA LEU A 58 -3.48 4.11 -2.38
C LEU A 58 -3.05 2.87 -3.17
N ALA A 59 -3.99 2.18 -3.81
CA ALA A 59 -3.67 0.96 -4.54
C ALA A 59 -2.82 1.28 -5.78
N ALA A 60 -3.10 2.39 -6.47
CA ALA A 60 -2.23 2.88 -7.54
C ALA A 60 -0.84 3.27 -7.05
N SER A 61 -0.69 3.74 -5.80
CA SER A 61 0.63 4.03 -5.24
C SER A 61 1.47 2.77 -5.09
N ILE A 62 0.89 1.62 -4.70
CA ILE A 62 1.64 0.35 -4.56
C ILE A 62 2.06 -0.19 -5.93
N ALA A 63 1.20 -0.10 -6.94
CA ALA A 63 1.56 -0.51 -8.30
C ALA A 63 2.62 0.41 -8.93
N ALA A 64 2.49 1.74 -8.75
CA ALA A 64 3.49 2.71 -9.19
C ALA A 64 4.83 2.50 -8.46
N PHE A 65 4.75 2.20 -7.17
CA PHE A 65 5.89 1.85 -6.34
C PHE A 65 6.64 0.63 -6.88
N ALA A 66 5.91 -0.42 -7.24
CA ALA A 66 6.48 -1.63 -7.83
C ALA A 66 7.19 -1.32 -9.15
N GLY A 67 6.60 -0.47 -10.00
CA GLY A 67 7.25 0.01 -11.22
C GLY A 67 8.60 0.68 -10.95
N MET A 68 8.64 1.64 -10.02
CA MET A 68 9.88 2.37 -9.69
C MET A 68 10.99 1.46 -9.14
N VAL A 69 10.63 0.49 -8.29
CA VAL A 69 11.59 -0.50 -7.74
C VAL A 69 12.14 -1.39 -8.86
N LEU A 70 11.29 -1.82 -9.79
CA LEU A 70 11.70 -2.67 -10.92
C LEU A 70 12.62 -1.95 -11.92
N GLU A 71 12.49 -0.64 -12.05
CA GLU A 71 13.32 0.22 -12.91
C GLU A 71 14.69 0.56 -12.30
N GLY A 72 14.92 0.21 -11.02
CA GLY A 72 16.19 0.47 -10.33
C GLY A 72 16.43 1.95 -10.01
N ASN A 73 15.38 2.77 -9.98
CA ASN A 73 15.47 4.21 -9.84
C ASN A 73 15.39 4.67 -8.37
N GLY A 74 16.36 4.21 -7.56
CA GLY A 74 16.35 4.37 -6.09
C GLY A 74 16.32 5.81 -5.57
N ALA A 75 16.72 6.81 -6.36
CA ALA A 75 16.67 8.22 -5.93
C ALA A 75 15.27 8.84 -6.05
N GLN A 76 14.48 8.44 -7.06
CA GLN A 76 13.08 8.89 -7.17
C GLN A 76 12.23 8.27 -6.06
N TYR A 77 12.57 7.03 -5.70
CA TYR A 77 11.98 6.27 -4.62
C TYR A 77 11.97 7.04 -3.28
N ASP A 78 13.14 7.52 -2.84
CA ASP A 78 13.27 8.24 -1.57
C ASP A 78 12.35 9.46 -1.49
N SER A 79 12.30 10.27 -2.55
CA SER A 79 11.50 11.50 -2.57
C SER A 79 9.99 11.23 -2.45
N VAL A 80 9.52 10.12 -3.01
CA VAL A 80 8.11 9.71 -2.94
C VAL A 80 7.79 9.25 -1.52
N LEU A 81 8.64 8.41 -0.92
CA LEU A 81 8.46 7.96 0.44
C LEU A 81 8.52 9.10 1.45
N ASP A 82 9.42 10.06 1.30
CA ASP A 82 9.49 11.22 2.18
C ASP A 82 8.19 12.02 2.17
N ARG A 83 7.63 12.27 0.98
CA ARG A 83 6.36 12.96 0.86
C ARG A 83 5.21 12.19 1.52
N ILE A 84 5.19 10.86 1.37
CA ILE A 84 4.18 10.00 2.01
C ILE A 84 4.36 10.01 3.53
N ALA A 85 5.59 9.81 4.03
CA ALA A 85 5.92 9.81 5.45
C ALA A 85 5.54 11.14 6.12
N HIS A 86 5.84 12.28 5.50
CA HIS A 86 5.39 13.58 6.01
C HIS A 86 3.86 13.70 6.07
N LYS A 87 3.15 13.17 5.06
CA LYS A 87 1.70 13.16 5.06
C LYS A 87 1.16 12.26 6.17
N HIS A 88 1.70 11.06 6.32
CA HIS A 88 1.35 10.10 7.36
C HIS A 88 1.61 10.68 8.77
N ALA A 89 2.78 11.28 8.97
CA ALA A 89 3.13 11.97 10.21
C ALA A 89 2.13 13.09 10.56
N SER A 90 1.74 13.92 9.57
CA SER A 90 0.73 14.97 9.79
C SER A 90 -0.67 14.45 10.14
N LEU A 91 -0.94 13.17 9.83
CA LEU A 91 -2.21 12.48 10.12
C LEU A 91 -2.12 11.61 11.38
N GLY A 92 -0.95 11.49 12.01
CA GLY A 92 -0.74 10.64 13.18
C GLY A 92 -0.84 9.14 12.87
N ILE A 93 -0.43 8.71 11.68
CA ILE A 93 -0.38 7.29 11.32
C ILE A 93 0.64 6.55 12.19
N VAL A 94 0.28 5.36 12.67
CA VAL A 94 1.13 4.55 13.54
C VAL A 94 1.43 3.18 12.91
N ALA A 95 2.52 2.55 13.34
CA ALA A 95 2.99 1.27 12.81
C ALA A 95 1.91 0.16 12.88
N GLU A 96 1.08 0.19 13.92
CA GLU A 96 -0.01 -0.77 14.16
C GLU A 96 -1.12 -0.72 13.09
N GLN A 97 -1.18 0.34 12.29
CA GLN A 97 -2.16 0.48 11.20
C GLN A 97 -1.73 -0.21 9.90
N TYR A 98 -0.43 -0.46 9.70
CA TYR A 98 0.07 -1.14 8.50
C TYR A 98 -0.46 -2.59 8.37
N PRO A 99 -0.47 -3.43 9.43
CA PRO A 99 -1.10 -4.75 9.36
C PRO A 99 -2.57 -4.72 8.89
N ILE A 100 -3.34 -3.70 9.29
CA ILE A 100 -4.76 -3.54 8.89
C ILE A 100 -4.85 -3.30 7.37
N VAL A 101 -4.03 -2.39 6.85
CA VAL A 101 -3.99 -2.10 5.41
C VAL A 101 -3.56 -3.36 4.63
N TYR A 102 -2.53 -4.06 5.11
CA TYR A 102 -2.06 -5.31 4.52
C TYR A 102 -3.18 -6.35 4.41
N GLU A 103 -3.85 -6.64 5.52
CA GLU A 103 -4.91 -7.68 5.57
C GLU A 103 -5.99 -7.42 4.52
N HIS A 104 -6.55 -6.21 4.51
CA HIS A 104 -7.68 -5.91 3.64
C HIS A 104 -7.28 -5.72 2.18
N LEU A 105 -6.09 -5.17 1.92
CA LEU A 105 -5.60 -4.99 0.55
C LEU A 105 -5.34 -6.35 -0.09
N PHE A 106 -4.63 -7.24 0.60
CA PHE A 106 -4.30 -8.56 0.07
C PHE A 106 -5.53 -9.46 -0.05
N ALA A 107 -6.50 -9.34 0.85
CA ALA A 107 -7.80 -9.98 0.70
C ALA A 107 -8.53 -9.49 -0.56
N ALA A 108 -8.52 -8.18 -0.86
CA ALA A 108 -9.15 -7.65 -2.05
C ALA A 108 -8.42 -8.08 -3.35
N ILE A 109 -7.09 -8.09 -3.35
CA ILE A 109 -6.29 -8.59 -4.48
C ILE A 109 -6.61 -10.06 -4.75
N ALA A 110 -6.63 -10.90 -3.71
CA ALA A 110 -6.93 -12.32 -3.83
C ALA A 110 -8.36 -12.59 -4.33
N GLU A 111 -9.34 -11.78 -3.90
CA GLU A 111 -10.73 -11.92 -4.34
C GLU A 111 -10.91 -11.53 -5.81
N VAL A 112 -10.28 -10.44 -6.26
CA VAL A 112 -10.41 -9.93 -7.63
C VAL A 112 -9.62 -10.78 -8.63
N LEU A 113 -8.37 -11.10 -8.33
CA LEU A 113 -7.50 -11.86 -9.23
C LEU A 113 -7.67 -13.38 -9.12
N GLY A 114 -8.33 -13.85 -8.06
CA GLY A 114 -8.71 -15.25 -7.87
C GLY A 114 -7.52 -16.20 -8.03
N GLY A 115 -7.66 -17.20 -8.90
CA GLY A 115 -6.66 -18.24 -9.15
C GLY A 115 -5.32 -17.72 -9.71
N ALA A 116 -5.23 -16.46 -10.13
CA ALA A 116 -3.96 -15.85 -10.52
C ALA A 116 -3.05 -15.53 -9.32
N VAL A 117 -3.60 -15.45 -8.10
CA VAL A 117 -2.84 -15.24 -6.87
C VAL A 117 -2.40 -16.60 -6.32
N THR A 118 -1.34 -17.15 -6.91
CA THR A 118 -0.69 -18.36 -6.37
C THR A 118 0.05 -18.05 -5.07
N ALA A 119 0.51 -19.09 -4.36
CA ALA A 119 1.27 -18.91 -3.12
C ALA A 119 2.55 -18.06 -3.33
N ASP A 120 3.24 -18.26 -4.46
CA ASP A 120 4.47 -17.52 -4.80
C ASP A 120 4.16 -16.05 -5.12
N VAL A 121 3.04 -15.79 -5.81
CA VAL A 121 2.55 -14.42 -6.05
C VAL A 121 2.21 -13.74 -4.74
N ALA A 122 1.42 -14.38 -3.88
CA ALA A 122 1.07 -13.84 -2.57
C ALA A 122 2.32 -13.53 -1.73
N LYS A 123 3.29 -14.46 -1.68
CA LYS A 123 4.57 -14.28 -0.97
C LYS A 123 5.36 -13.09 -1.52
N ALA A 124 5.54 -13.01 -2.83
CA ALA A 124 6.30 -11.94 -3.46
C ALA A 124 5.71 -10.56 -3.18
N TRP A 125 4.39 -10.41 -3.35
CA TRP A 125 3.68 -9.17 -3.03
C TRP A 125 3.72 -8.84 -1.55
N SER A 126 3.69 -9.84 -0.67
CA SER A 126 3.81 -9.62 0.78
C SER A 126 5.19 -9.09 1.15
N GLU A 127 6.25 -9.69 0.63
CA GLU A 127 7.62 -9.17 0.82
C GLU A 127 7.77 -7.75 0.31
N PHE A 128 7.14 -7.44 -0.83
CA PHE A 128 7.15 -6.12 -1.44
C PHE A 128 6.41 -5.08 -0.58
N TYR A 129 5.23 -5.42 -0.09
CA TYR A 129 4.46 -4.55 0.81
C TYR A 129 5.27 -4.22 2.07
N TRP A 130 5.85 -5.22 2.71
CA TRP A 130 6.59 -5.02 3.95
C TRP A 130 7.90 -4.26 3.76
N LEU A 131 8.57 -4.41 2.60
CA LEU A 131 9.71 -3.55 2.26
C LEU A 131 9.34 -2.07 2.31
N MET A 132 8.23 -1.69 1.68
CA MET A 132 7.74 -0.31 1.67
C MET A 132 7.24 0.13 3.04
N ALA A 133 6.47 -0.72 3.73
CA ALA A 133 5.88 -0.43 5.03
C ALA A 133 6.95 -0.15 6.09
N ASP A 134 7.96 -1.02 6.18
CA ASP A 134 9.06 -0.87 7.13
C ASP A 134 9.81 0.45 6.92
N GLU A 135 9.99 0.86 5.66
CA GLU A 135 10.68 2.10 5.33
C GLU A 135 9.86 3.35 5.67
N LEU A 136 8.56 3.32 5.39
CA LEU A 136 7.66 4.41 5.79
C LEU A 136 7.58 4.53 7.32
N ILE A 137 7.43 3.41 8.02
CA ILE A 137 7.40 3.36 9.50
C ILE A 137 8.68 3.97 10.08
N ALA A 138 9.85 3.64 9.52
CA ALA A 138 11.12 4.21 9.98
C ALA A 138 11.20 5.73 9.76
N ARG A 139 10.77 6.22 8.60
CA ARG A 139 10.75 7.66 8.27
C ARG A 139 9.75 8.42 9.14
N GLU A 140 8.55 7.89 9.32
CA GLU A 140 7.51 8.45 10.20
C GLU A 140 7.99 8.54 11.64
N LYS A 141 8.61 7.48 12.15
CA LYS A 141 9.22 7.48 13.48
C LYS A 141 10.24 8.60 13.64
N ALA A 142 11.12 8.80 12.67
CA ALA A 142 12.10 9.88 12.72
C ALA A 142 11.44 11.28 12.74
N LEU A 143 10.34 11.46 12.01
CA LEU A 143 9.56 12.70 12.03
C LEU A 143 8.90 12.94 13.39
N TYR A 144 8.35 11.90 14.02
CA TYR A 144 7.79 12.00 15.36
C TYR A 144 8.86 12.32 16.41
N ASP A 145 10.01 11.65 16.36
CA ASP A 145 11.12 11.86 17.29
C ASP A 145 11.72 13.28 17.14
N ALA A 146 11.69 13.88 15.95
CA ALA A 146 12.17 15.25 15.72
C ALA A 146 11.19 16.37 16.13
N ALA A 147 9.91 16.03 16.30
CA ALA A 147 8.85 16.98 16.69
C ALA A 147 8.60 17.03 18.20
N GLY A 148 9.09 16.05 18.96
CA GLY A 148 9.02 15.96 20.42
C GLY A 148 10.26 16.50 21.12
#